data_AF-A0A537J5Y8-F1
#
_entry.id   AF-A0A537J5Y8-F1
#
_cell.length_a   1.000
_cell.length_b   1.000
_cell.length_c   1.000
_cell.angle_alpha   90.00
_cell.angle_beta   90.00
_cell.angle_gamma   90.00
#
_symmetry.space_group_name_H-M   'P 1'
#
loop_
_entity.id
_entity.type
_entity.pdbx_description
1 polymer ?
#
loop_
_entity_poly.entity_id
_entity_poly.type
_entity_poly.pdbx_seq_one_letter_code
_entity_poly.pdbx_strand_id
1 'polypeptide(L)' 'MCRAAEVILEFLPPYSPDMNPIEEAFAEMKAWMKRNNELQATYDDFTKFLEAALMYMANKAGNHFRSAGII' A
#
# COMPACT_ATOMS: atom_id res chain seq x y z
N MET A 1 -0.18 24.85 -0.28
CA MET A 1 0.94 23.90 -0.26
C MET A 1 0.80 22.87 -1.40
N CYS A 2 -0.22 21.99 -1.42
CA CYS A 2 -0.37 20.99 -2.50
C CYS A 2 -0.49 21.59 -3.92
N ARG A 3 -1.31 22.64 -4.08
CA ARG A 3 -1.46 23.35 -5.37
C ARG A 3 -0.17 24.04 -5.84
N ALA A 4 0.66 24.52 -4.92
CA ALA A 4 1.95 25.14 -5.25
C ALA A 4 3.01 24.10 -5.63
N ALA A 5 2.81 22.84 -5.22
CA ALA A 5 3.64 21.70 -5.57
C ALA A 5 3.08 20.90 -6.76
N GLU A 6 2.05 21.41 -7.44
CA GLU A 6 1.39 20.76 -8.58
C GLU A 6 0.83 19.35 -8.28
N VAL A 7 0.46 19.11 -7.03
CA VAL A 7 -0.16 17.86 -6.58
C VAL A 7 -1.68 17.98 -6.59
N ILE A 8 -2.35 16.97 -7.15
CA ILE A 8 -3.81 16.83 -7.11
C ILE A 8 -4.22 16.33 -5.71
N LEU A 9 -5.19 17.00 -5.10
CA LEU A 9 -5.77 16.61 -3.82
C LEU A 9 -7.21 16.15 -4.05
N GLU A 10 -7.43 14.84 -3.99
CA GLU A 10 -8.76 14.23 -4.05
C GLU A 10 -9.33 14.08 -2.64
N PHE A 11 -10.56 14.57 -2.44
CA PHE A 11 -11.25 14.47 -1.16
C PHE A 11 -12.15 13.23 -1.13
N LEU A 12 -12.03 12.44 -0.07
CA LEU A 12 -12.89 11.28 0.16
C LEU A 12 -14.10 11.66 1.02
N PRO A 13 -15.28 11.05 0.78
CA PRO A 13 -16.38 11.14 1.73
C PRO A 13 -15.96 10.60 3.11
N PRO A 14 -16.59 11.09 4.19
CA PRO A 14 -16.33 10.57 5.53
C PRO A 14 -16.58 9.06 5.60
N TYR A 15 -15.66 8.33 6.24
CA TYR A 15 -15.74 6.87 6.45
C TYR A 15 -15.81 6.04 5.15
N SER A 16 -15.16 6.51 4.08
CA SER A 16 -15.00 5.77 2.82
C SER A 16 -13.58 5.20 2.64
N PRO A 17 -13.13 4.25 3.48
CA PRO A 17 -11.82 3.61 3.34
C PRO A 17 -11.70 2.82 2.03
N ASP A 18 -12.82 2.34 1.49
CA ASP A 18 -12.93 1.67 0.18
C ASP A 18 -12.47 2.56 -0.98
N MET A 19 -12.60 3.89 -0.83
CA MET A 19 -12.15 4.87 -1.82
C MET A 19 -10.68 5.30 -1.61
N ASN A 20 -9.98 4.73 -0.63
CA ASN A 20 -8.58 5.03 -0.36
C ASN A 20 -7.67 3.86 -0.82
N PRO A 21 -6.89 4.01 -1.89
CA PRO A 21 -6.08 2.92 -2.44
C PRO A 21 -5.03 2.38 -1.45
N ILE A 22 -4.67 3.18 -0.42
CA ILE A 22 -3.71 2.74 0.60
C ILE A 22 -4.25 1.58 1.45
N GLU A 23 -5.57 1.46 1.60
CA GLU A 23 -6.19 0.42 2.43
C GLU A 23 -5.97 -0.97 1.83
N GLU A 24 -6.19 -1.12 0.51
CA GLU A 24 -5.89 -2.36 -0.21
C GLU A 24 -4.40 -2.66 -0.24
N ALA A 25 -3.57 -1.63 -0.47
CA ALA A 25 -2.12 -1.75 -0.46
C ALA A 25 -1.62 -2.32 0.88
N PHE A 26 -2.06 -1.75 2.01
CA PHE A 26 -1.73 -2.26 3.34
C PHE A 26 -2.33 -3.64 3.62
N ALA A 27 -3.55 -3.92 3.16
CA ALA A 27 -4.17 -5.23 3.31
C ALA A 27 -3.36 -6.33 2.62
N GLU A 28 -2.92 -6.08 1.38
CA GLU A 28 -2.09 -7.00 0.62
C GLU A 28 -0.70 -7.19 1.26
N MET A 29 -0.03 -6.10 1.64
CA MET A 29 1.26 -6.16 2.33
C MET A 29 1.16 -7.01 3.60
N LYS A 30 0.15 -6.74 4.45
CA LYS A 30 -0.10 -7.52 5.68
C LYS A 30 -0.39 -8.99 5.38
N ALA A 31 -1.14 -9.28 4.31
CA ALA A 31 -1.45 -10.65 3.92
C ALA A 31 -0.19 -11.42 3.50
N TRP A 32 0.71 -10.78 2.74
CA TRP A 32 2.00 -11.35 2.38
C TRP A 32 2.87 -11.57 3.62
N MET A 33 2.98 -10.57 4.50
CA MET A 33 3.79 -10.67 5.73
C MET A 33 3.31 -11.79 6.64
N LYS A 34 1.99 -11.95 6.83
CA LYS A 34 1.41 -13.04 7.62
C LYS A 34 1.76 -14.42 7.06
N ARG A 35 1.72 -14.58 5.73
CA ARG A 35 2.08 -15.84 5.06
C ARG A 35 3.57 -16.15 5.12
N ASN A 36 4.41 -15.13 5.20
CA ASN A 36 5.87 -15.23 5.17
C ASN A 36 6.51 -14.90 6.52
N ASN A 37 5.76 -15.00 7.62
CA ASN A 37 6.22 -14.56 8.94
C ASN A 37 7.49 -15.31 9.41
N GLU A 38 7.69 -16.54 8.96
CA GLU A 38 8.90 -17.32 9.20
C GLU A 38 10.16 -16.73 8.55
N LEU A 39 10.02 -16.04 7.42
CA LEU A 39 11.14 -15.36 6.76
C LEU A 39 11.63 -14.16 7.55
N GLN A 40 10.84 -13.61 8.47
CA GLN A 40 11.25 -12.47 9.28
C GLN A 40 12.59 -12.72 10.01
N ALA A 41 12.82 -13.95 10.46
CA ALA A 41 14.05 -14.35 11.15
C ALA A 41 15.28 -14.47 10.24
N THR A 42 15.10 -14.46 8.90
CA THR A 42 16.20 -14.54 7.93
C THR A 42 16.68 -13.16 7.48
N TYR A 43 16.00 -12.10 7.87
CA TYR A 43 16.41 -10.72 7.57
C TYR A 43 17.20 -10.12 8.73
N ASP A 44 18.14 -9.24 8.40
CA ASP A 44 18.96 -8.53 9.38
C ASP A 44 18.13 -7.64 10.31
N ASP A 45 17.04 -7.05 9.78
CA ASP A 45 16.08 -6.26 10.53
C ASP A 45 14.66 -6.32 9.92
N PHE A 46 13.69 -5.76 10.64
CA PHE A 46 12.30 -5.73 10.20
C PHE A 46 12.06 -4.83 8.97
N THR A 47 12.87 -3.79 8.78
CA THR A 47 12.78 -2.90 7.61
C THR A 47 13.06 -3.68 6.32
N LYS A 48 14.03 -4.60 6.34
CA LYS A 48 14.32 -5.47 5.19
C LYS A 48 13.19 -6.44 4.87
N PHE A 49 12.52 -6.97 5.89
CA PHE A 49 11.31 -7.77 5.70
C PHE A 49 10.15 -6.94 5.11
N LEU A 50 10.00 -5.69 5.55
CA LEU A 50 9.02 -4.75 5.00
C LEU A 50 9.33 -4.39 3.54
N GLU A 51 10.59 -4.12 3.20
CA GLU A 51 11.05 -3.88 1.82
C GLU A 51 10.68 -5.06 0.91
N ALA A 52 10.89 -6.30 1.37
CA ALA A 52 10.50 -7.49 0.60
C ALA A 52 8.99 -7.58 0.34
N ALA A 53 8.17 -7.23 1.34
CA ALA A 53 6.71 -7.16 1.19
C ALA A 53 6.29 -6.09 0.18
N LEU A 54 6.93 -4.91 0.22
CA LEU A 54 6.70 -3.83 -0.74
C LEU A 54 7.11 -4.21 -2.17
N MET A 55 8.25 -4.89 -2.33
CA MET A 55 8.70 -5.38 -3.63
C MET A 55 7.73 -6.41 -4.23
N TYR A 56 7.14 -7.28 -3.40
CA TYR A 56 6.14 -8.25 -3.84
C TYR A 56 4.90 -7.58 -4.46
N MET A 57 4.45 -6.46 -3.90
CA MET A 57 3.25 -5.74 -4.33
C MET A 57 3.51 -4.64 -5.37
N ALA A 58 4.77 -4.34 -5.72
CA ALA A 58 5.13 -3.20 -6.57
C ALA A 58 4.37 -3.16 -7.92
N ASN A 59 4.17 -4.31 -8.55
CA ASN A 59 3.47 -4.41 -9.85
C ASN A 59 1.94 -4.39 -9.74
N LYS A 60 1.37 -4.30 -8.54
CA LYS A 60 -0.06 -4.37 -8.28
C LYS A 60 -0.67 -3.01 -7.90
N ALA A 61 0.16 -1.99 -7.71
CA ALA A 61 -0.25 -0.64 -7.32
C ALA A 61 -1.40 -0.10 -8.20
N GLY A 62 -1.32 -0.26 -9.52
CA GLY A 62 -2.36 0.22 -10.44
C GLY A 62 -3.75 -0.38 -10.20
N ASN A 63 -3.83 -1.62 -9.69
CA ASN A 63 -5.11 -2.26 -9.37
C ASN A 63 -5.77 -1.61 -8.15
N HIS A 64 -5.00 -1.18 -7.15
CA HIS A 64 -5.53 -0.51 -5.96
C HIS A 64 -6.13 0.85 -6.29
N PHE A 65 -5.46 1.63 -7.16
CA PHE A 65 -6.01 2.91 -7.64
C PHE A 65 -7.28 2.72 -8.47
N ARG A 66 -7.35 1.66 -9.29
CA ARG A 66 -8.55 1.32 -10.05
C ARG A 66 -9.71 0.91 -9.15
N SER A 67 -9.45 0.07 -8.14
CA SER A 67 -10.46 -0.37 -7.17
C SER A 67 -11.03 0.82 -6.38
N ALA A 68 -10.17 1.78 -6.02
CA ALA A 68 -10.55 3.02 -5.35
C ALA A 68 -11.22 4.06 -6.27
N GLY A 69 -11.39 3.77 -7.57
CA GLY A 69 -12.06 4.66 -8.52
C GLY A 69 -11.25 5.89 -8.96
N ILE A 70 -9.92 5.85 -8.83
CA ILE A 70 -9.03 6.96 -9.19
C ILE A 70 -8.61 6.90 -10.67
N ILE A 71 -8.43 5.70 -11.25
CA ILE A 71 -8.00 5.45 -12.65
C ILE A 71 -8.73 4.28 -13.33
#